data_AF-A0A4Q8M6L2-F1
#
_entry.id   AF-A0A4Q8M6L2-F1
#
_cell.length_a   1.000
_cell.length_b   1.000
_cell.length_c   1.000
_cell.angle_alpha   90.00
_cell.angle_beta   90.00
_cell.angle_gamma   90.00
#
_symmetry.space_group_name_H-M   'P 1'
#
loop_
_entity.id
_entity.type
_entity.pdbx_description
1 polymer ?
#
loop_
_entity_poly.entity_id
_entity_poly.type
_entity_poly.pdbx_seq_one_letter_code
_entity_poly.pdbx_strand_id
1 'polypeptide(L)'
;MSHVPQIRIPATYLRGGTSKGVFFRLQDLPERAQAPGAARDALLLRVIGSPDPYGKQIDGMGGATSSTSKAVIVSRSARADHDVDYLFGQVSIDSAFVDWSGNCGNLSAAVGPFAIASGLIDPAKVPRDGLCTVRIWQANIGKTIVAHVPITEGQVQETGDFELDGVTFPAAEVQLEFLDPADDGENGGAMFPTGHVVDTLEVPGVGSFQVTLINAGIPTIFLDAAALGYTGSELQGAINEDAAALARLETIRAHGALRMGLIQTLEEAARRQHTPKLAFVAPADTYVASSGRTVEAGEIDLRVRAMSMGKLHHAMMGTAAVAIGTAAAIPGTLVNLAAGGGPRSAVRFGHPSGTLRVGAEAQQVEGQWQVTKALMSRSARVLMEGWVRVPGDSF
;
A
#
# COMPACT_ATOMS: atom_id res chain seq x y z
N MET A 1 -39.87 -0.50 -18.57
CA MET A 1 -38.72 -1.04 -19.32
C MET A 1 -37.96 -1.96 -18.38
N SER A 2 -37.60 -3.17 -18.81
CA SER A 2 -36.99 -4.20 -17.93
C SER A 2 -35.51 -3.96 -17.62
N HIS A 3 -34.85 -3.06 -18.35
CA HIS A 3 -33.43 -2.73 -18.16
C HIS A 3 -33.24 -1.21 -18.16
N VAL A 4 -32.48 -0.73 -17.18
CA VAL A 4 -32.12 0.70 -17.08
C VAL A 4 -30.84 0.98 -17.87
N PRO A 5 -30.70 2.18 -18.47
CA PRO A 5 -29.45 2.57 -19.09
C PRO A 5 -28.32 2.66 -18.04
N GLN A 6 -27.08 2.56 -18.52
CA GLN A 6 -25.93 2.82 -17.67
C GLN A 6 -25.85 4.30 -17.30
N ILE A 7 -25.39 4.58 -16.08
CA ILE A 7 -25.03 5.93 -15.67
C ILE A 7 -23.57 6.24 -16.01
N ARG A 8 -23.23 7.52 -16.13
CA ARG A 8 -21.85 8.00 -16.34
C ARG A 8 -21.38 8.69 -15.08
N ILE A 9 -20.24 8.27 -14.55
CA ILE A 9 -19.67 8.85 -13.32
C ILE A 9 -18.28 9.39 -13.66
N PRO A 10 -18.00 10.68 -13.46
CA PRO A 10 -16.67 11.23 -13.67
C PRO A 10 -15.62 10.47 -12.88
N ALA A 11 -14.55 10.06 -13.54
CA ALA A 11 -13.47 9.31 -12.94
C ALA A 11 -12.16 9.47 -13.72
N THR A 12 -11.06 9.27 -13.01
CA THR A 12 -9.72 9.22 -13.60
C THR A 12 -9.08 7.89 -13.24
N TYR A 13 -8.54 7.19 -14.23
CA TYR A 13 -7.77 5.97 -14.03
C TYR A 13 -6.28 6.33 -14.02
N LEU A 14 -5.63 6.16 -12.87
CA LEU A 14 -4.24 6.54 -12.67
C LEU A 14 -3.36 5.34 -12.35
N ARG A 15 -2.10 5.44 -12.77
CA ARG A 15 -0.99 4.73 -12.13
C ARG A 15 -0.47 5.59 -11.00
N GLY A 16 -0.37 5.03 -9.79
CA GLY A 16 0.39 5.60 -8.67
C GLY A 16 1.38 4.56 -8.18
N GLY A 17 2.67 4.89 -8.24
CA GLY A 17 3.74 3.91 -8.02
C GLY A 17 3.58 2.69 -8.92
N THR A 18 3.63 1.49 -8.32
CA THR A 18 3.45 0.20 -8.99
C THR A 18 2.02 -0.35 -8.88
N SER A 19 1.03 0.53 -8.77
CA SER A 19 -0.40 0.17 -8.68
C SER A 19 -1.24 1.02 -9.64
N LYS A 20 -2.40 0.50 -10.02
CA LYS A 20 -3.42 1.25 -10.76
C LYS A 20 -4.71 1.31 -9.94
N GLY A 21 -5.44 2.42 -10.05
CA GLY A 21 -6.72 2.60 -9.37
C GLY A 21 -7.63 3.57 -10.10
N VAL A 22 -8.93 3.45 -9.84
CA VAL A 22 -9.95 4.40 -10.30
C VAL A 22 -10.17 5.45 -9.23
N PHE A 23 -9.97 6.72 -9.58
CA PHE A 23 -10.06 7.87 -8.68
C PHE A 23 -11.33 8.65 -8.96
N PHE A 24 -11.98 9.06 -7.88
CA PHE A 24 -13.20 9.85 -7.89
C PHE A 24 -13.02 11.08 -7.01
N ARG A 25 -13.60 12.21 -7.41
CA ARG A 25 -13.96 13.24 -6.44
C ARG A 25 -15.23 12.81 -5.73
N LEU A 26 -15.32 13.06 -4.42
CA LEU A 26 -16.52 12.72 -3.65
C LEU A 26 -17.80 13.30 -4.25
N GLN A 27 -17.76 14.56 -4.67
CA GLN A 27 -18.89 15.29 -5.26
C GLN A 27 -19.36 14.74 -6.62
N ASP A 28 -18.51 13.97 -7.32
CA ASP A 28 -18.86 13.38 -8.62
C ASP A 28 -19.57 12.02 -8.47
N LEU A 29 -19.54 11.43 -7.28
CA LEU A 29 -20.27 10.20 -7.00
C LEU A 29 -21.79 10.49 -6.94
N PRO A 30 -22.63 9.51 -7.34
CA PRO A 30 -24.07 9.57 -7.09
C PRO A 30 -24.36 9.82 -5.60
N GLU A 31 -25.38 10.62 -5.28
CA GLU A 31 -25.69 11.08 -3.92
C GLU A 31 -25.66 9.96 -2.87
N ARG A 32 -26.34 8.83 -3.14
CA ARG A 32 -26.36 7.66 -2.24
C ARG A 32 -25.01 6.99 -2.00
N ALA A 33 -24.00 7.24 -2.85
CA ALA A 33 -22.64 6.73 -2.71
C ALA A 33 -21.66 7.79 -2.13
N GLN A 34 -22.13 9.02 -1.90
CA GLN A 34 -21.32 10.07 -1.25
C GLN A 34 -21.15 9.83 0.25
N ALA A 35 -22.00 9.04 0.91
CA ALA A 35 -21.77 8.55 2.26
C ALA A 35 -21.16 7.14 2.25
N PRO A 36 -20.37 6.75 3.28
CA PRO A 36 -19.96 5.36 3.45
C PRO A 36 -21.19 4.45 3.61
N GLY A 37 -21.17 3.27 2.98
CA GLY A 37 -22.25 2.30 3.11
C GLY A 37 -22.41 1.42 1.88
N ALA A 38 -23.42 0.55 1.92
CA ALA A 38 -23.64 -0.50 0.92
C ALA A 38 -23.75 0.03 -0.52
N ALA A 39 -24.38 1.19 -0.74
CA ALA A 39 -24.50 1.78 -2.07
C ALA A 39 -23.13 2.22 -2.65
N ARG A 40 -22.23 2.73 -1.81
CA ARG A 40 -20.86 3.04 -2.23
C ARG A 40 -20.10 1.75 -2.55
N ASP A 41 -20.19 0.76 -1.68
CA ASP A 41 -19.47 -0.51 -1.87
C ASP A 41 -19.93 -1.23 -3.14
N ALA A 42 -21.25 -1.32 -3.36
CA ALA A 42 -21.84 -1.90 -4.56
C ALA A 42 -21.44 -1.15 -5.84
N LEU A 43 -21.39 0.19 -5.78
CA LEU A 43 -20.92 1.00 -6.90
C LEU A 43 -19.47 0.66 -7.25
N LEU A 44 -18.58 0.65 -6.26
CA LEU A 44 -17.16 0.40 -6.49
C LEU A 44 -16.89 -1.05 -6.92
N LEU A 45 -17.61 -2.01 -6.36
CA LEU A 45 -17.62 -3.40 -6.82
C LEU A 45 -17.97 -3.47 -8.31
N ARG A 46 -19.05 -2.81 -8.73
CA ARG A 46 -19.48 -2.84 -10.14
C ARG A 46 -18.50 -2.11 -11.08
N VAL A 47 -17.95 -0.96 -10.67
CA VAL A 47 -16.93 -0.24 -11.43
C VAL A 47 -15.70 -1.12 -11.69
N ILE A 48 -15.26 -1.84 -10.66
CA ILE A 48 -14.06 -2.67 -10.74
C ILE A 48 -14.34 -4.00 -11.45
N GLY A 49 -15.58 -4.49 -11.43
CA GLY A 49 -15.98 -5.75 -12.05
C GLY A 49 -15.92 -6.93 -11.08
N SER A 50 -16.39 -6.73 -9.84
CA SER A 50 -16.37 -7.72 -8.77
C SER A 50 -17.74 -7.85 -8.08
N PRO A 51 -18.05 -9.00 -7.42
CA PRO A 51 -17.25 -10.23 -7.41
C PRO A 51 -17.24 -10.90 -8.79
N ASP A 52 -16.08 -11.40 -9.20
CA ASP A 52 -15.92 -12.10 -10.46
C ASP A 52 -15.49 -13.57 -10.22
N PRO A 53 -16.38 -14.55 -10.45
CA PRO A 53 -16.05 -15.96 -10.28
C PRO A 53 -14.98 -16.45 -11.26
N TYR A 54 -14.71 -15.71 -12.35
CA TYR A 54 -13.64 -16.05 -13.29
C TYR A 54 -12.27 -15.52 -12.85
N GLY A 55 -12.24 -14.61 -11.87
CA GLY A 55 -11.01 -13.98 -11.38
C GLY A 55 -10.26 -13.21 -12.47
N LYS A 56 -10.98 -12.56 -13.40
CA LYS A 56 -10.44 -11.81 -14.55
C LYS A 56 -10.83 -10.34 -14.58
N GLN A 57 -11.92 -9.95 -13.91
CA GLN A 57 -12.49 -8.60 -13.90
C GLN A 57 -12.75 -8.04 -15.31
N ILE A 58 -13.12 -8.91 -16.26
CA ILE A 58 -13.33 -8.55 -17.67
C ILE A 58 -14.46 -7.52 -17.87
N ASP A 59 -15.47 -7.56 -16.99
CA ASP A 59 -16.62 -6.66 -17.03
C ASP A 59 -16.47 -5.47 -16.06
N GLY A 60 -15.27 -4.90 -16.01
CA GLY A 60 -14.96 -3.75 -15.16
C GLY A 60 -13.56 -3.17 -15.40
N MET A 61 -13.17 -2.22 -14.56
CA MET A 61 -11.87 -1.52 -14.64
C MET A 61 -10.72 -2.26 -13.94
N GLY A 62 -11.02 -3.33 -13.22
CA GLY A 62 -10.04 -4.13 -12.50
C GLY A 62 -9.10 -4.90 -13.44
N GLY A 63 -7.90 -5.21 -12.94
CA GLY A 63 -6.90 -5.98 -13.69
C GLY A 63 -6.61 -7.35 -13.08
N ALA A 64 -7.53 -7.89 -12.28
CA ALA A 64 -7.45 -9.20 -11.64
C ALA A 64 -6.21 -9.43 -10.76
N THR A 65 -5.66 -8.36 -10.19
CA THR A 65 -4.60 -8.44 -9.18
C THR A 65 -4.88 -7.44 -8.06
N SER A 66 -4.38 -7.71 -6.86
CA SER A 66 -4.54 -6.79 -5.72
C SER A 66 -3.97 -5.39 -6.01
N SER A 67 -2.96 -5.29 -6.89
CA SER A 67 -2.35 -4.02 -7.35
C SER A 67 -3.18 -3.23 -8.36
N THR A 68 -4.26 -3.82 -8.90
CA THR A 68 -5.10 -3.21 -9.95
C THR A 68 -6.60 -3.28 -9.66
N SER A 69 -7.00 -3.88 -8.54
CA SER A 69 -8.38 -3.90 -8.03
C SER A 69 -8.53 -2.86 -6.90
N LYS A 70 -8.53 -1.58 -7.26
CA LYS A 70 -8.41 -0.46 -6.29
C LYS A 70 -9.28 0.73 -6.69
N ALA A 71 -9.97 1.29 -5.71
CA ALA A 71 -10.72 2.54 -5.86
C ALA A 71 -10.23 3.59 -4.86
N VAL A 72 -10.28 4.85 -5.26
CA VAL A 72 -9.87 6.00 -4.45
C VAL A 72 -10.93 7.08 -4.52
N ILE A 73 -11.29 7.63 -3.37
CA ILE A 73 -12.17 8.77 -3.26
C ILE A 73 -11.37 9.91 -2.61
N VAL A 74 -11.39 11.08 -3.24
CA VAL A 74 -10.71 12.28 -2.73
C VAL A 74 -11.73 13.40 -2.57
N SER A 75 -11.64 14.14 -1.48
CA SER A 75 -12.44 15.35 -1.23
C SER A 75 -11.59 16.45 -0.64
N ARG A 76 -12.06 17.70 -0.68
CA ARG A 76 -11.46 18.78 0.12
C ARG A 76 -11.51 18.39 1.60
N SER A 77 -10.42 18.61 2.32
CA SER A 77 -10.41 18.33 3.76
C SER A 77 -11.13 19.44 4.51
N ALA A 78 -11.88 19.07 5.55
CA ALA A 78 -12.37 20.01 6.55
C ALA A 78 -11.41 20.15 7.74
N ARG A 79 -10.31 19.40 7.75
CA ARG A 79 -9.34 19.38 8.85
C ARG A 79 -8.36 20.54 8.72
N ALA A 80 -8.00 21.13 9.86
CA ALA A 80 -6.90 22.07 9.91
C ALA A 80 -5.62 21.44 9.33
N ASP A 81 -4.82 22.25 8.65
CA ASP A 81 -3.55 21.85 8.06
C ASP A 81 -3.62 20.70 7.04
N HIS A 82 -4.77 20.43 6.43
CA HIS A 82 -4.91 19.44 5.36
C HIS A 82 -5.62 20.05 4.16
N ASP A 83 -5.19 19.65 2.97
CA ASP A 83 -5.79 20.12 1.72
C ASP A 83 -6.90 19.17 1.26
N VAL A 84 -6.67 17.87 1.36
CA VAL A 84 -7.59 16.83 0.89
C VAL A 84 -7.70 15.66 1.84
N ASP A 85 -8.90 15.08 1.92
CA ASP A 85 -9.12 13.77 2.51
C ASP A 85 -8.98 12.69 1.43
N TYR A 86 -8.27 11.63 1.75
CA TYR A 86 -8.02 10.48 0.90
C TYR A 86 -8.60 9.22 1.54
N LEU A 87 -9.54 8.59 0.83
CA LEU A 87 -10.10 7.29 1.19
C LEU A 87 -9.73 6.23 0.14
N PHE A 88 -9.20 5.12 0.61
CA PHE A 88 -8.79 3.97 -0.18
C PHE A 88 -9.71 2.77 0.05
N GLY A 89 -10.24 2.20 -1.03
CA GLY A 89 -10.97 0.94 -1.03
C GLY A 89 -10.19 -0.14 -1.78
N GLN A 90 -9.80 -1.20 -1.08
CA GLN A 90 -9.30 -2.43 -1.71
C GLN A 90 -10.50 -3.29 -2.09
N VAL A 91 -10.76 -3.43 -3.39
CA VAL A 91 -11.88 -4.22 -3.88
C VAL A 91 -11.44 -5.68 -4.01
N SER A 92 -12.16 -6.59 -3.34
CA SER A 92 -11.94 -8.02 -3.47
C SER A 92 -12.26 -8.49 -4.89
N ILE A 93 -11.51 -9.46 -5.40
CA ILE A 93 -11.72 -9.96 -6.77
C ILE A 93 -12.90 -10.92 -6.79
N ASP A 94 -12.94 -11.86 -5.86
CA ASP A 94 -13.81 -13.04 -5.82
C ASP A 94 -15.00 -12.89 -4.86
N SER A 95 -15.00 -11.88 -3.98
CA SER A 95 -16.07 -11.64 -3.01
C SER A 95 -16.66 -10.23 -3.11
N ALA A 96 -17.93 -10.08 -2.73
CA ALA A 96 -18.64 -8.79 -2.72
C ALA A 96 -18.22 -7.95 -1.51
N PHE A 97 -16.96 -7.54 -1.47
CA PHE A 97 -16.36 -6.85 -0.34
C PHE A 97 -15.38 -5.75 -0.78
N VAL A 98 -15.50 -4.59 -0.14
CA VAL A 98 -14.54 -3.48 -0.25
C VAL A 98 -13.91 -3.28 1.12
N ASP A 99 -12.61 -3.49 1.21
CA ASP A 99 -11.85 -3.32 2.45
C ASP A 99 -11.37 -1.87 2.56
N TRP A 100 -11.84 -1.19 3.61
CA TRP A 100 -11.52 0.20 3.96
C TRP A 100 -10.55 0.31 5.14
N SER A 101 -9.97 -0.80 5.63
CA SER A 101 -9.19 -0.85 6.87
C SER A 101 -7.77 -0.30 6.78
N GLY A 102 -7.28 0.02 5.58
CA GLY A 102 -5.87 0.36 5.38
C GLY A 102 -5.65 1.47 4.35
N ASN A 103 -4.38 1.80 4.16
CA ASN A 103 -3.91 2.74 3.15
C ASN A 103 -3.25 2.02 1.95
N CYS A 104 -3.22 2.67 0.79
CA CYS A 104 -2.40 2.27 -0.34
C CYS A 104 -1.28 3.28 -0.60
N GLY A 105 -0.10 3.04 -0.02
CA GLY A 105 1.05 3.95 -0.15
C GLY A 105 1.55 4.16 -1.59
N ASN A 106 1.25 3.23 -2.52
CA ASN A 106 1.53 3.44 -3.94
C ASN A 106 0.60 4.48 -4.57
N LEU A 107 -0.71 4.38 -4.28
CA LEU A 107 -1.70 5.33 -4.80
C LEU A 107 -1.65 6.69 -4.10
N SER A 108 -1.05 6.80 -2.90
CA SER A 108 -0.74 8.09 -2.28
C SER A 108 0.04 9.03 -3.21
N ALA A 109 0.92 8.48 -4.07
CA ALA A 109 1.67 9.25 -5.06
C ALA A 109 0.78 9.90 -6.14
N ALA A 110 -0.40 9.33 -6.39
CA ALA A 110 -1.36 9.81 -7.37
C ALA A 110 -2.42 10.74 -6.75
N VAL A 111 -2.59 10.74 -5.42
CA VAL A 111 -3.58 11.59 -4.74
C VAL A 111 -3.24 13.06 -4.88
N GLY A 112 -1.99 13.47 -4.65
CA GLY A 112 -1.55 14.85 -4.84
C GLY A 112 -1.80 15.37 -6.26
N PRO A 113 -1.25 14.69 -7.30
CA PRO A 113 -1.55 14.98 -8.70
C PRO A 113 -3.04 15.07 -9.02
N PHE A 114 -3.83 14.09 -8.58
CA PHE A 114 -5.28 14.08 -8.80
C PHE A 114 -5.97 15.26 -8.12
N ALA A 115 -5.61 15.60 -6.88
CA ALA A 115 -6.21 16.71 -6.15
C ALA A 115 -5.95 18.05 -6.84
N ILE A 116 -4.74 18.27 -7.37
CA ILE A 116 -4.38 19.48 -8.12
C ILE A 116 -5.19 19.52 -9.42
N ALA A 117 -5.10 18.49 -10.26
CA ALA A 117 -5.72 18.45 -11.58
C ALA A 117 -7.27 18.50 -11.51
N SER A 118 -7.86 17.96 -10.44
CA SER A 118 -9.33 17.91 -10.26
C SER A 118 -9.91 19.12 -9.52
N GLY A 119 -9.07 20.14 -9.22
CA GLY A 119 -9.50 21.40 -8.60
C GLY A 119 -9.89 21.26 -7.14
N LEU A 120 -9.28 20.34 -6.40
CA LEU A 120 -9.49 20.18 -4.96
C LEU A 120 -8.50 20.99 -4.10
N ILE A 121 -7.39 21.44 -4.68
CA ILE A 121 -6.41 22.31 -4.01
C ILE A 121 -6.80 23.78 -4.17
N ASP A 122 -6.47 24.60 -3.19
CA ASP A 122 -6.54 26.07 -3.33
C ASP A 122 -5.60 26.52 -4.46
N PRO A 123 -6.09 27.20 -5.52
CA PRO A 123 -5.24 27.70 -6.61
C PRO A 123 -4.07 28.56 -6.13
N ALA A 124 -4.19 29.26 -5.01
CA ALA A 124 -3.09 30.06 -4.45
C ALA A 124 -1.89 29.21 -3.97
N LYS A 125 -2.10 27.92 -3.68
CA LYS A 125 -1.04 26.96 -3.33
C LYS A 125 -0.37 26.31 -4.54
N VAL A 126 -0.95 26.41 -5.73
CA VAL A 126 -0.39 25.80 -6.93
C VAL A 126 0.50 26.83 -7.64
N PRO A 127 1.84 26.69 -7.58
CA PRO A 127 2.74 27.63 -8.25
C PRO A 127 2.58 27.51 -9.77
N ARG A 128 3.08 28.50 -10.51
CA ARG A 128 3.22 28.37 -11.98
C ARG A 128 4.24 27.30 -12.33
N ASP A 129 5.39 27.29 -11.68
CA ASP A 129 6.46 26.32 -11.87
C ASP A 129 7.11 26.01 -10.50
N GLY A 130 7.49 24.76 -10.25
CA GLY A 130 8.15 24.35 -8.99
C GLY A 130 7.50 23.15 -8.32
N LEU A 131 7.41 23.15 -6.99
CA LEU A 131 6.78 22.06 -6.21
C LEU A 131 5.53 22.57 -5.51
N CYS A 132 4.40 21.88 -5.71
CA CYS A 132 3.21 22.02 -4.88
C CYS A 132 3.26 20.98 -3.76
N THR A 133 3.27 21.43 -2.51
CA THR A 133 3.22 20.52 -1.35
C THR A 133 1.76 20.31 -0.96
N VAL A 134 1.26 19.09 -1.19
CA VAL A 134 -0.11 18.70 -0.88
C VAL A 134 -0.14 17.93 0.43
N ARG A 135 -0.91 18.42 1.40
CA ARG A 135 -1.12 17.77 2.71
C ARG A 135 -2.38 16.92 2.65
N ILE A 136 -2.20 15.61 2.70
CA ILE A 136 -3.24 14.61 2.51
C ILE A 136 -3.60 14.02 3.87
N TRP A 137 -4.87 14.12 4.26
CA TRP A 137 -5.41 13.36 5.37
C TRP A 137 -5.81 11.98 4.88
N GLN A 138 -5.09 10.95 5.31
CA GLN A 138 -5.43 9.56 5.02
C GLN A 138 -6.59 9.13 5.95
N ALA A 139 -7.81 9.10 5.40
CA ALA A 139 -9.02 8.95 6.18
C ALA A 139 -9.29 7.52 6.68
N ASN A 140 -8.67 6.49 6.08
CA ASN A 140 -8.79 5.10 6.54
C ASN A 140 -8.06 4.89 7.87
N ILE A 141 -6.87 5.48 8.01
CA ILE A 141 -5.97 5.23 9.15
C ILE A 141 -5.76 6.46 10.04
N GLY A 142 -6.31 7.61 9.66
CA GLY A 142 -6.20 8.84 10.42
C GLY A 142 -4.78 9.40 10.51
N LYS A 143 -4.05 9.42 9.39
CA LYS A 143 -2.65 9.87 9.34
C LYS A 143 -2.39 10.90 8.25
N THR A 144 -1.36 11.71 8.45
CA THR A 144 -0.93 12.72 7.49
C THR A 144 0.07 12.14 6.49
N ILE A 145 -0.17 12.40 5.21
CA ILE A 145 0.79 12.14 4.14
C ILE A 145 1.07 13.46 3.43
N VAL A 146 2.33 13.77 3.19
CA VAL A 146 2.75 14.94 2.41
C VAL A 146 3.23 14.46 1.05
N ALA A 147 2.69 15.06 -0.02
CA ALA A 147 3.13 14.79 -1.38
C ALA A 147 3.74 16.06 -1.99
N HIS A 148 4.98 15.96 -2.46
CA HIS A 148 5.65 17.03 -3.19
C HIS A 148 5.48 16.78 -4.68
N VAL A 149 4.55 17.52 -5.29
CA VAL A 149 4.14 17.33 -6.68
C VAL A 149 4.83 18.37 -7.56
N PRO A 150 5.62 17.97 -8.56
CA PRO A 150 6.21 18.91 -9.49
C PRO A 150 5.15 19.54 -10.40
N ILE A 151 5.29 20.84 -10.63
CA ILE A 151 4.38 21.69 -11.40
C ILE A 151 5.17 22.40 -12.49
N THR A 152 4.61 22.42 -13.70
CA THR A 152 5.12 23.14 -14.87
C THR A 152 3.94 23.83 -15.55
N GLU A 153 4.06 25.11 -15.85
CA GLU A 153 3.00 25.92 -16.48
C GLU A 153 1.63 25.85 -15.77
N GLY A 154 1.63 25.76 -14.44
CA GLY A 154 0.46 25.66 -13.58
C GLY A 154 -0.25 24.31 -13.63
N GLN A 155 0.36 23.30 -14.25
CA GLN A 155 -0.15 21.94 -14.38
C GLN A 155 0.78 20.94 -13.71
N VAL A 156 0.24 19.78 -13.33
CA VAL A 156 1.06 18.69 -12.80
C VAL A 156 2.07 18.23 -13.85
N GLN A 157 3.36 18.22 -13.50
CA GLN A 157 4.42 17.63 -14.30
C GLN A 157 4.37 16.10 -14.12
N GLU A 158 3.80 15.38 -15.09
CA GLU A 158 3.70 13.91 -15.02
C GLU A 158 4.90 13.18 -15.64
N THR A 159 5.50 13.75 -16.68
CA THR A 159 6.64 13.14 -17.40
C THR A 159 7.97 13.53 -16.76
N GLY A 160 8.98 12.66 -16.91
CA GLY A 160 10.29 12.85 -16.32
C GLY A 160 11.17 11.64 -16.56
N ASP A 161 12.34 11.62 -15.95
CA ASP A 161 13.38 10.59 -16.06
C ASP A 161 13.52 9.73 -14.79
N PHE A 162 12.67 9.94 -13.77
CA PHE A 162 12.68 9.13 -12.56
C PHE A 162 12.16 7.72 -12.85
N GLU A 163 13.05 6.75 -12.67
CA GLU A 163 12.75 5.32 -12.77
C GLU A 163 12.31 4.75 -11.42
N LEU A 164 11.33 3.85 -11.47
CA LEU A 164 10.87 3.09 -10.32
C LEU A 164 10.77 1.63 -10.71
N ASP A 165 11.55 0.77 -10.06
CA ASP A 165 11.54 -0.67 -10.33
C ASP A 165 10.11 -1.24 -10.15
N GLY A 166 9.60 -1.91 -11.19
CA GLY A 166 8.20 -2.34 -11.31
C GLY A 166 7.27 -1.35 -12.05
N VAL A 167 7.78 -0.21 -12.49
CA VAL A 167 7.14 0.70 -13.45
C VAL A 167 7.93 0.69 -14.75
N THR A 168 7.25 0.42 -15.87
CA THR A 168 7.90 0.18 -17.16
C THR A 168 8.57 1.42 -17.78
N PHE A 169 8.03 2.61 -17.53
CA PHE A 169 8.47 3.86 -18.16
C PHE A 169 8.76 4.91 -17.09
N PRO A 170 9.80 5.75 -17.27
CA PRO A 170 10.10 6.82 -16.35
C PRO A 170 8.99 7.89 -16.36
N ALA A 171 8.93 8.65 -15.28
CA ALA A 171 7.96 9.72 -15.05
C ALA A 171 8.57 10.77 -14.11
N ALA A 172 7.83 11.81 -13.75
CA ALA A 172 8.29 12.75 -12.74
C ALA A 172 8.35 12.09 -11.35
N GLU A 173 9.36 12.45 -10.56
CA GLU A 173 9.44 12.05 -9.16
C GLU A 173 8.37 12.76 -8.33
N VAL A 174 7.65 12.00 -7.50
CA VAL A 174 6.78 12.50 -6.44
C VAL A 174 7.33 11.97 -5.13
N GLN A 175 7.86 12.88 -4.32
CA GLN A 175 8.38 12.56 -2.99
C GLN A 175 7.22 12.51 -2.01
N LEU A 176 7.18 11.45 -1.20
CA LEU A 176 6.16 11.21 -0.19
C LEU A 176 6.76 11.17 1.20
N GLU A 177 6.07 11.83 2.13
CA GLU A 177 6.36 11.79 3.56
C GLU A 177 5.15 11.21 4.28
N PHE A 178 5.37 10.14 5.04
CA PHE A 178 4.38 9.56 5.94
C PHE A 178 4.73 10.04 7.33
N LEU A 179 3.96 10.98 7.86
CA LEU A 179 4.21 11.60 9.15
C LEU A 179 3.62 10.74 10.27
N ASP A 180 4.39 10.57 11.34
CA ASP A 180 4.05 9.76 12.50
C ASP A 180 3.40 8.42 12.11
N PRO A 181 4.10 7.58 11.30
CA PRO A 181 3.50 6.39 10.69
C PRO A 181 3.14 5.31 11.70
N ALA A 182 3.61 5.41 12.94
CA ALA A 182 3.22 4.57 14.07
C ALA A 182 1.89 5.06 14.66
N ASP A 183 0.98 4.14 14.98
CA ASP A 183 -0.34 4.46 15.50
C ASP A 183 -0.32 4.65 17.03
N ASP A 184 0.46 5.63 17.53
CA ASP A 184 0.67 5.83 18.97
C ASP A 184 -0.42 6.70 19.66
N GLY A 185 -1.63 6.79 19.07
CA GLY A 185 -2.74 7.62 19.58
C GLY A 185 -3.60 6.94 20.65
N GLU A 186 -4.54 7.69 21.28
CA GLU A 186 -5.46 7.21 22.33
C GLU A 186 -6.31 5.96 21.94
N ASN A 187 -6.52 5.76 20.63
CA ASN A 187 -7.19 4.58 20.05
C ASN A 187 -6.26 3.75 19.14
N GLY A 188 -4.98 4.11 19.06
CA GLY A 188 -4.00 3.52 18.17
C GLY A 188 -3.18 2.41 18.84
N GLY A 189 -2.77 1.42 18.06
CA GLY A 189 -1.90 0.35 18.54
C GLY A 189 -0.42 0.76 18.50
N ALA A 190 0.28 0.60 19.63
CA ALA A 190 1.72 0.83 19.77
C ALA A 190 2.51 0.28 18.57
N MET A 191 3.58 0.99 18.15
CA MET A 191 4.43 0.59 17.02
C MET A 191 4.84 -0.89 17.06
N PHE A 192 5.14 -1.42 18.24
CA PHE A 192 5.25 -2.86 18.49
C PHE A 192 4.10 -3.30 19.39
N PRO A 193 3.01 -3.87 18.85
CA PRO A 193 1.81 -4.20 19.63
C PRO A 193 2.06 -5.18 20.78
N THR A 194 3.13 -5.97 20.70
CA THR A 194 3.55 -6.93 21.74
C THR A 194 4.51 -6.33 22.77
N GLY A 195 5.00 -5.11 22.54
CA GLY A 195 6.07 -4.49 23.34
C GLY A 195 7.48 -4.96 23.01
N HIS A 196 7.67 -5.89 22.06
CA HIS A 196 8.97 -6.43 21.69
C HIS A 196 9.33 -6.13 20.23
N VAL A 197 10.62 -5.86 19.98
CA VAL A 197 11.13 -5.71 18.60
C VAL A 197 11.18 -7.05 17.85
N VAL A 198 11.28 -8.16 18.59
CA VAL A 198 11.18 -9.54 18.10
C VAL A 198 10.40 -10.38 19.11
N ASP A 199 9.45 -11.18 18.63
CA ASP A 199 8.72 -12.20 19.39
C ASP A 199 9.01 -13.60 18.81
N THR A 200 8.73 -14.62 19.62
CA THR A 200 8.51 -15.99 19.12
C THR A 200 7.02 -16.19 18.83
N LEU A 201 6.66 -16.46 17.58
CA LEU A 201 5.30 -16.78 17.15
C LEU A 201 5.14 -18.29 16.98
N GLU A 202 4.34 -18.89 17.86
CA GLU A 202 3.94 -20.29 17.78
C GLU A 202 2.73 -20.45 16.84
N VAL A 203 2.89 -21.29 15.81
CA VAL A 203 1.85 -21.60 14.84
C VAL A 203 1.62 -23.12 14.85
N PRO A 204 0.61 -23.61 15.60
CA PRO A 204 0.35 -25.04 15.74
C PRO A 204 0.23 -25.75 14.39
N GLY A 205 0.98 -26.86 14.25
CA GLY A 205 1.01 -27.65 13.01
C GLY A 205 1.86 -27.05 11.89
N VAL A 206 2.45 -25.87 12.06
CA VAL A 206 3.31 -25.21 11.07
C VAL A 206 4.73 -25.00 11.58
N GLY A 207 4.90 -24.48 12.80
CA GLY A 207 6.21 -24.26 13.41
C GLY A 207 6.25 -23.10 14.39
N SER A 208 7.45 -22.83 14.92
CA SER A 208 7.78 -21.69 15.77
C SER A 208 8.70 -20.75 15.00
N PHE A 209 8.38 -19.47 14.96
CA PHE A 209 9.11 -18.49 14.14
C PHE A 209 9.49 -17.27 14.95
N GLN A 210 10.72 -16.78 14.77
CA GLN A 210 11.05 -15.41 15.20
C GLN A 210 10.32 -14.44 14.28
N VAL A 211 9.67 -13.43 14.86
CA VAL A 211 8.90 -12.43 14.12
C VAL A 211 9.15 -11.03 14.65
N THR A 212 9.20 -10.04 13.76
CA THR A 212 8.94 -8.65 14.12
C THR A 212 7.50 -8.32 13.77
N LEU A 213 6.72 -7.90 14.77
CA LEU A 213 5.32 -7.48 14.61
C LEU A 213 5.26 -5.96 14.75
N ILE A 214 5.14 -5.25 13.63
CA ILE A 214 5.20 -3.78 13.61
C ILE A 214 3.92 -3.16 13.04
N ASN A 215 3.48 -2.07 13.64
CA ASN A 215 2.37 -1.23 13.18
C ASN A 215 2.88 0.15 12.74
N ALA A 216 3.53 0.19 11.57
CA ALA A 216 4.04 1.43 10.98
C ALA A 216 3.69 1.49 9.49
N GLY A 217 2.88 2.47 9.09
CA GLY A 217 2.31 2.57 7.74
C GLY A 217 1.21 1.54 7.44
N ILE A 218 1.44 0.27 7.77
CA ILE A 218 0.42 -0.80 7.85
C ILE A 218 0.90 -1.90 8.81
N PRO A 219 0.02 -2.55 9.59
CA PRO A 219 0.40 -3.69 10.39
C PRO A 219 1.09 -4.77 9.54
N THR A 220 2.31 -5.14 9.90
CA THR A 220 3.17 -6.05 9.12
C THR A 220 3.91 -7.02 10.02
N ILE A 221 3.87 -8.29 9.64
CA ILE A 221 4.62 -9.40 10.23
C ILE A 221 5.85 -9.62 9.36
N PHE A 222 7.05 -9.47 9.94
CA PHE A 222 8.31 -9.82 9.28
C PHE A 222 8.88 -11.11 9.86
N LEU A 223 9.31 -12.03 9.00
CA LEU A 223 9.96 -13.30 9.35
C LEU A 223 11.28 -13.44 8.59
N ASP A 224 12.19 -14.29 9.08
CA ASP A 224 13.35 -14.71 8.28
C ASP A 224 12.91 -15.65 7.14
N ALA A 225 13.37 -15.38 5.92
CA ALA A 225 13.14 -16.25 4.77
C ALA A 225 13.65 -17.67 5.01
N ALA A 226 14.82 -17.83 5.64
CA ALA A 226 15.43 -19.13 5.89
C ALA A 226 14.57 -20.00 6.82
N ALA A 227 13.89 -19.39 7.80
CA ALA A 227 12.95 -20.09 8.70
C ALA A 227 11.71 -20.64 7.97
N LEU A 228 11.39 -20.08 6.80
CA LEU A 228 10.32 -20.56 5.93
C LEU A 228 10.81 -21.59 4.90
N GLY A 229 12.13 -21.77 4.76
CA GLY A 229 12.74 -22.58 3.70
C GLY A 229 12.94 -21.81 2.39
N TYR A 230 12.95 -20.48 2.46
CA TYR A 230 13.15 -19.58 1.32
C TYR A 230 14.52 -18.90 1.37
N THR A 231 14.94 -18.38 0.22
CA THR A 231 16.17 -17.59 0.06
C THR A 231 15.92 -16.10 0.24
N GLY A 232 14.68 -15.63 0.07
CA GLY A 232 14.34 -14.21 -0.01
C GLY A 232 14.44 -13.65 -1.45
N SER A 233 14.80 -14.48 -2.42
CA SER A 233 14.92 -14.11 -3.84
C SER A 233 13.74 -14.54 -4.70
N GLU A 234 12.75 -15.24 -4.13
CA GLU A 234 11.65 -15.88 -4.85
C GLU A 234 10.88 -14.89 -5.73
N LEU A 235 10.54 -15.30 -6.95
CA LEU A 235 9.62 -14.58 -7.84
C LEU A 235 8.21 -15.16 -7.71
N GLN A 236 7.23 -14.46 -8.30
CA GLN A 236 5.81 -14.80 -8.13
C GLN A 236 5.48 -16.26 -8.48
N GLY A 237 6.02 -16.83 -9.57
CA GLY A 237 5.75 -18.21 -9.96
C GLY A 237 6.13 -19.24 -8.90
N ALA A 238 7.22 -19.00 -8.15
CA ALA A 238 7.71 -19.93 -7.12
C ALA A 238 6.79 -20.02 -5.88
N ILE A 239 5.89 -19.05 -5.68
CA ILE A 239 5.00 -18.98 -4.50
C ILE A 239 3.53 -19.01 -4.89
N ASN A 240 3.14 -18.24 -5.91
CA ASN A 240 1.73 -18.04 -6.27
C ASN A 240 1.08 -19.28 -6.90
N GLU A 241 1.88 -20.23 -7.37
CA GLU A 241 1.46 -21.50 -7.97
C GLU A 241 1.50 -22.67 -6.97
N ASP A 242 2.09 -22.45 -5.79
CA ASP A 242 2.15 -23.45 -4.72
C ASP A 242 1.04 -23.18 -3.70
N ALA A 243 -0.07 -23.92 -3.83
CA ALA A 243 -1.21 -23.81 -2.92
C ALA A 243 -0.85 -24.12 -1.45
N ALA A 244 0.11 -25.02 -1.21
CA ALA A 244 0.53 -25.36 0.15
C ALA A 244 1.35 -24.22 0.77
N ALA A 245 2.23 -23.59 0.00
CA ALA A 245 2.94 -22.39 0.43
C ALA A 245 1.98 -21.24 0.76
N LEU A 246 0.99 -20.98 -0.10
CA LEU A 246 0.00 -19.93 0.13
C LEU A 246 -0.82 -20.17 1.40
N ALA A 247 -1.29 -21.41 1.61
CA ALA A 247 -2.02 -21.78 2.81
C ALA A 247 -1.15 -21.65 4.07
N ARG A 248 0.11 -22.11 4.01
CA ARG A 248 1.07 -21.98 5.13
C ARG A 248 1.30 -20.52 5.52
N LEU A 249 1.54 -19.65 4.54
CA LEU A 249 1.77 -18.23 4.77
C LEU A 249 0.51 -17.54 5.32
N GLU A 250 -0.68 -17.91 4.85
CA GLU A 250 -1.92 -17.38 5.40
C GLU A 250 -2.16 -17.80 6.86
N THR A 251 -1.87 -19.06 7.21
CA THR A 251 -1.95 -19.53 8.60
C THR A 251 -1.02 -18.73 9.51
N ILE A 252 0.24 -18.52 9.09
CA ILE A 252 1.20 -17.70 9.87
C ILE A 252 0.68 -16.27 10.01
N ARG A 253 0.13 -15.67 8.93
CA ARG A 253 -0.44 -14.32 8.95
C ARG A 253 -1.59 -14.21 9.94
N ALA A 254 -2.52 -15.19 9.96
CA ALA A 254 -3.65 -15.21 10.87
C ALA A 254 -3.21 -15.29 12.34
N HIS A 255 -2.22 -16.15 12.65
CA HIS A 255 -1.64 -16.22 13.99
C HIS A 255 -0.91 -14.93 14.40
N GLY A 256 -0.18 -14.30 13.48
CA GLY A 256 0.44 -13.00 13.74
C GLY A 256 -0.62 -11.90 13.96
N ALA A 257 -1.72 -11.91 13.22
CA ALA A 257 -2.83 -10.98 13.42
C ALA A 257 -3.46 -11.12 14.81
N LEU A 258 -3.66 -12.36 15.27
CA LEU A 258 -4.14 -12.66 16.62
C LEU A 258 -3.13 -12.17 17.68
N ARG A 259 -1.84 -12.45 17.48
CA ARG A 259 -0.77 -12.01 18.39
C ARG A 259 -0.64 -10.49 18.48
N MET A 260 -0.91 -9.78 17.38
CA MET A 260 -0.96 -8.31 17.33
C MET A 260 -2.25 -7.72 17.92
N GLY A 261 -3.24 -8.53 18.31
CA GLY A 261 -4.53 -8.06 18.80
C GLY A 261 -5.45 -7.45 17.72
N LEU A 262 -5.18 -7.71 16.44
CA LEU A 262 -5.97 -7.18 15.31
C LEU A 262 -7.26 -7.97 15.05
N ILE A 263 -7.33 -9.19 15.57
CA ILE A 263 -8.46 -10.11 15.53
C ILE A 263 -8.57 -10.82 16.88
N GLN A 264 -9.76 -11.28 17.24
CA GLN A 264 -9.99 -12.03 18.49
C GLN A 264 -9.97 -13.54 18.27
N THR A 265 -10.35 -14.00 17.08
CA THR A 265 -10.34 -15.41 16.71
C THR A 265 -9.71 -15.60 15.32
N LEU A 266 -9.22 -16.79 15.01
CA LEU A 266 -8.55 -17.06 13.73
C LEU A 266 -9.53 -16.98 12.54
N GLU A 267 -10.82 -17.26 12.76
CA GLU A 267 -11.86 -17.22 11.74
C GLU A 267 -12.08 -15.81 11.19
N GLU A 268 -11.82 -14.77 12.00
CA GLU A 268 -11.92 -13.37 11.58
C GLU A 268 -10.88 -13.03 10.48
N ALA A 269 -9.75 -13.74 10.44
CA ALA A 269 -8.70 -13.52 9.44
C ALA A 269 -9.22 -13.70 8.00
N ALA A 270 -10.18 -14.60 7.78
CA ALA A 270 -10.79 -14.83 6.46
C ALA A 270 -11.55 -13.60 5.94
N ARG A 271 -12.09 -12.77 6.84
CA ARG A 271 -12.79 -11.51 6.51
C ARG A 271 -11.88 -10.29 6.59
N ARG A 272 -10.65 -10.46 7.09
CA ARG A 272 -9.63 -9.42 7.25
C ARG A 272 -8.36 -9.77 6.48
N GLN A 273 -8.48 -9.86 5.16
CA GLN A 273 -7.39 -10.26 4.27
C GLN A 273 -6.41 -9.10 3.97
N HIS A 274 -6.84 -7.85 4.15
CA HIS A 274 -5.98 -6.71 3.85
C HIS A 274 -4.90 -6.46 4.92
N THR A 275 -5.20 -6.66 6.20
CA THR A 275 -4.26 -6.41 7.31
C THR A 275 -4.29 -7.54 8.36
N PRO A 276 -3.16 -7.88 8.99
CA PRO A 276 -1.80 -7.40 8.70
C PRO A 276 -1.27 -7.97 7.38
N LYS A 277 -0.17 -7.40 6.90
CA LYS A 277 0.66 -8.00 5.83
C LYS A 277 1.61 -9.03 6.44
N LEU A 278 2.03 -9.98 5.62
CA LEU A 278 3.12 -10.90 5.94
C LEU A 278 4.24 -10.70 4.94
N ALA A 279 5.46 -10.51 5.43
CA ALA A 279 6.66 -10.38 4.65
C ALA A 279 7.78 -11.24 5.25
N PHE A 280 8.69 -11.67 4.40
CA PHE A 280 9.90 -12.36 4.81
C PHE A 280 11.12 -11.66 4.26
N VAL A 281 12.19 -11.67 5.06
CA VAL A 281 13.41 -10.91 4.85
C VAL A 281 14.62 -11.83 4.79
N ALA A 282 15.63 -11.44 4.04
CA ALA A 282 16.92 -12.10 4.00
C ALA A 282 18.04 -11.06 3.83
N PRO A 283 19.28 -11.38 4.22
CA PRO A 283 20.44 -10.54 3.91
C PRO A 283 20.58 -10.25 2.42
N ALA A 284 21.29 -9.18 2.08
CA ALA A 284 21.64 -8.82 0.71
C ALA A 284 22.34 -9.98 -0.02
N ASP A 285 21.94 -10.19 -1.28
CA ASP A 285 22.50 -11.21 -2.17
C ASP A 285 22.04 -10.90 -3.60
N THR A 286 22.78 -11.41 -4.59
CA THR A 286 22.47 -11.19 -6.00
C THR A 286 21.26 -12.02 -6.43
N TYR A 287 20.33 -11.44 -7.18
CA TYR A 287 19.19 -12.17 -7.77
C TYR A 287 18.75 -11.55 -9.11
N VAL A 288 17.97 -12.32 -9.87
CA VAL A 288 17.36 -11.85 -11.11
C VAL A 288 15.94 -11.37 -10.82
N ALA A 289 15.68 -10.10 -11.10
CA ALA A 289 14.36 -9.50 -10.96
C ALA A 289 13.39 -10.01 -12.05
N SER A 290 12.09 -9.78 -11.85
CA SER A 290 11.02 -10.18 -12.78
C SER A 290 11.16 -9.59 -14.20
N SER A 291 11.88 -8.47 -14.34
CA SER A 291 12.21 -7.86 -15.63
C SER A 291 13.38 -8.53 -16.37
N GLY A 292 14.07 -9.49 -15.73
CA GLY A 292 15.31 -10.09 -16.22
C GLY A 292 16.58 -9.31 -15.85
N ARG A 293 16.45 -8.13 -15.22
CA ARG A 293 17.59 -7.38 -14.69
C ARG A 293 18.21 -8.11 -13.49
N THR A 294 19.53 -8.24 -13.49
CA THR A 294 20.28 -8.63 -12.28
C THR A 294 20.30 -7.48 -11.29
N VAL A 295 19.93 -7.76 -10.04
CA VAL A 295 20.15 -6.87 -8.89
C VAL A 295 21.34 -7.45 -8.13
N GLU A 296 22.45 -6.72 -8.10
CA GLU A 296 23.65 -7.16 -7.40
C GLU A 296 23.51 -7.02 -5.89
N ALA A 297 24.15 -7.91 -5.12
CA ALA A 297 24.16 -7.85 -3.66
C ALA A 297 24.61 -6.47 -3.13
N GLY A 298 25.59 -5.84 -3.80
CA GLY A 298 26.10 -4.52 -3.42
C GLY A 298 25.13 -3.36 -3.73
N GLU A 299 24.06 -3.59 -4.50
CA GLU A 299 23.02 -2.59 -4.78
C GLU A 299 21.94 -2.55 -3.69
N ILE A 300 21.92 -3.48 -2.73
CA ILE A 300 20.85 -3.58 -1.74
C ILE A 300 21.41 -3.84 -0.34
N ASP A 301 20.70 -3.40 0.69
CA ASP A 301 21.00 -3.70 2.08
C ASP A 301 20.40 -5.04 2.53
N LEU A 302 19.26 -5.42 1.95
CA LEU A 302 18.51 -6.63 2.28
C LEU A 302 17.56 -7.02 1.15
N ARG A 303 17.04 -8.25 1.18
CA ARG A 303 15.94 -8.70 0.31
C ARG A 303 14.66 -8.79 1.12
N VAL A 304 13.54 -8.38 0.52
CA VAL A 304 12.21 -8.48 1.14
C VAL A 304 11.19 -8.98 0.11
N ARG A 305 10.32 -9.88 0.56
CA ARG A 305 9.19 -10.43 -0.19
C ARG A 305 7.94 -10.31 0.66
N ALA A 306 6.84 -9.82 0.09
CA ALA A 306 5.62 -9.54 0.84
C ALA A 306 4.38 -10.09 0.15
N MET A 307 3.46 -10.60 0.97
CA MET A 307 2.17 -11.13 0.55
C MET A 307 1.09 -10.04 0.67
N SER A 308 0.18 -10.00 -0.29
CA SER A 308 -1.02 -9.16 -0.22
C SER A 308 -2.19 -9.86 -0.88
N MET A 309 -3.30 -10.00 -0.14
CA MET A 309 -4.49 -10.73 -0.58
C MET A 309 -4.15 -12.18 -0.98
N GLY A 310 -3.41 -12.89 -0.13
CA GLY A 310 -3.05 -14.30 -0.33
C GLY A 310 -2.06 -14.59 -1.46
N LYS A 311 -1.41 -13.57 -2.05
CA LYS A 311 -0.45 -13.74 -3.16
C LYS A 311 0.81 -12.92 -2.95
N LEU A 312 1.94 -13.40 -3.44
CA LEU A 312 3.20 -12.66 -3.49
C LEU A 312 3.02 -11.43 -4.37
N HIS A 313 3.32 -10.26 -3.79
CA HIS A 313 3.25 -8.99 -4.48
C HIS A 313 4.38 -8.88 -5.51
N HIS A 314 4.09 -8.32 -6.69
CA HIS A 314 5.05 -8.27 -7.81
C HIS A 314 6.24 -7.33 -7.55
N ALA A 315 6.02 -6.22 -6.84
CA ALA A 315 7.06 -5.30 -6.37
C ALA A 315 7.00 -5.18 -4.84
N MET A 316 6.65 -4.01 -4.31
CA MET A 316 6.32 -3.84 -2.89
C MET A 316 5.10 -2.92 -2.70
N MET A 317 4.27 -3.18 -1.69
CA MET A 317 3.21 -2.26 -1.29
C MET A 317 3.84 -1.02 -0.64
N GLY A 318 3.43 0.19 -1.04
CA GLY A 318 4.01 1.42 -0.46
C GLY A 318 3.92 1.50 1.07
N THR A 319 2.83 1.05 1.68
CA THR A 319 2.70 0.98 3.14
C THR A 319 3.61 -0.07 3.79
N ALA A 320 3.83 -1.21 3.14
CA ALA A 320 4.81 -2.19 3.61
C ALA A 320 6.25 -1.67 3.44
N ALA A 321 6.51 -0.82 2.44
CA ALA A 321 7.78 -0.13 2.30
C ALA A 321 8.04 0.86 3.46
N VAL A 322 7.00 1.54 3.96
CA VAL A 322 7.09 2.30 5.23
C VAL A 322 7.43 1.38 6.40
N ALA A 323 6.75 0.23 6.53
CA ALA A 323 7.02 -0.73 7.59
C ALA A 323 8.47 -1.26 7.54
N ILE A 324 8.99 -1.54 6.33
CA ILE A 324 10.39 -1.94 6.11
C ILE A 324 11.35 -0.85 6.56
N GLY A 325 11.17 0.39 6.09
CA GLY A 325 12.05 1.50 6.46
C GLY A 325 12.05 1.76 7.96
N THR A 326 10.86 1.71 8.56
CA THR A 326 10.67 1.91 10.00
C THR A 326 11.34 0.81 10.81
N ALA A 327 11.07 -0.46 10.48
CA ALA A 327 11.68 -1.59 11.18
C ALA A 327 13.20 -1.60 10.99
N ALA A 328 13.70 -1.29 9.78
CA ALA A 328 15.14 -1.20 9.51
C ALA A 328 15.83 -0.12 10.34
N ALA A 329 15.14 0.98 10.67
CA ALA A 329 15.68 2.05 11.50
C ALA A 329 15.76 1.74 12.99
N ILE A 330 15.11 0.66 13.43
CA ILE A 330 15.06 0.25 14.84
C ILE A 330 16.01 -0.92 15.06
N PRO A 331 17.13 -0.71 15.79
CA PRO A 331 18.09 -1.77 16.06
C PRO A 331 17.44 -3.01 16.70
N GLY A 332 17.75 -4.17 16.14
CA GLY A 332 17.33 -5.47 16.68
C GLY A 332 16.04 -6.05 16.10
N THR A 333 15.27 -5.31 15.28
CA THR A 333 14.20 -5.94 14.48
C THR A 333 14.79 -6.91 13.46
N LEU A 334 14.00 -7.88 12.98
CA LEU A 334 14.47 -8.81 11.95
C LEU A 334 14.84 -8.10 10.64
N VAL A 335 14.15 -7.00 10.31
CA VAL A 335 14.46 -6.19 9.12
C VAL A 335 15.80 -5.48 9.30
N ASN A 336 16.05 -4.90 10.48
CA ASN A 336 17.32 -4.27 10.81
C ASN A 336 18.48 -5.27 10.79
N LEU A 337 18.29 -6.45 11.38
CA LEU A 337 19.30 -7.52 11.41
C LEU A 337 19.60 -8.06 10.01
N ALA A 338 18.58 -8.27 9.16
CA ALA A 338 18.76 -8.67 7.77
C ALA A 338 19.54 -7.61 6.96
N ALA A 339 19.37 -6.32 7.30
CA ALA A 339 20.16 -5.24 6.72
C ALA A 339 21.58 -5.13 7.32
N GLY A 340 22.00 -6.03 8.22
CA GLY A 340 23.33 -6.00 8.84
C GLY A 340 23.41 -5.30 10.21
N GLY A 341 22.27 -4.90 10.77
CA GLY A 341 22.19 -4.32 12.12
C GLY A 341 22.55 -2.85 12.23
N GLY A 342 22.59 -2.35 13.47
CA GLY A 342 23.00 -0.99 13.83
C GLY A 342 21.97 0.11 13.49
N PRO A 343 22.27 1.39 13.78
CA PRO A 343 21.41 2.51 13.40
C PRO A 343 21.35 2.70 11.88
N ARG A 344 20.15 2.82 11.30
CA ARG A 344 19.95 3.02 9.85
C ARG A 344 18.84 4.02 9.58
N SER A 345 19.13 5.15 8.93
CA SER A 345 18.11 6.14 8.56
C SER A 345 17.48 5.88 7.19
N ALA A 346 18.08 5.01 6.39
CA ALA A 346 17.54 4.54 5.12
C ALA A 346 18.08 3.15 4.78
N VAL A 347 17.29 2.41 4.02
CA VAL A 347 17.69 1.14 3.40
C VAL A 347 17.19 1.07 1.97
N ARG A 348 17.95 0.40 1.12
CA ARG A 348 17.55 -0.03 -0.21
C ARG A 348 17.32 -1.53 -0.18
N PHE A 349 16.08 -1.97 -0.33
CA PHE A 349 15.77 -3.39 -0.31
C PHE A 349 15.47 -3.92 -1.71
N GLY A 350 15.85 -5.17 -1.97
CA GLY A 350 15.48 -5.91 -3.17
C GLY A 350 14.10 -6.57 -3.03
N HIS A 351 13.18 -6.26 -3.95
CA HIS A 351 11.86 -6.88 -4.13
C HIS A 351 11.78 -7.60 -5.50
N PRO A 352 10.73 -8.36 -5.85
CA PRO A 352 10.76 -9.19 -7.05
C PRO A 352 10.99 -8.42 -8.34
N SER A 353 10.49 -7.19 -8.48
CA SER A 353 10.73 -6.35 -9.67
C SER A 353 11.99 -5.48 -9.67
N GLY A 354 12.86 -5.56 -8.66
CA GLY A 354 14.05 -4.71 -8.54
C GLY A 354 14.23 -4.15 -7.13
N THR A 355 14.64 -2.90 -6.98
CA THR A 355 15.01 -2.29 -5.70
C THR A 355 14.10 -1.14 -5.30
N LEU A 356 14.00 -0.88 -4.00
CA LEU A 356 13.41 0.35 -3.50
C LEU A 356 14.19 0.93 -2.32
N ARG A 357 14.51 2.22 -2.40
CA ARG A 357 15.05 2.99 -1.28
C ARG A 357 13.93 3.59 -0.44
N VAL A 358 14.00 3.40 0.87
CA VAL A 358 13.08 3.99 1.86
C VAL A 358 13.90 4.57 3.01
N GLY A 359 13.44 5.70 3.55
CA GLY A 359 14.00 6.32 4.74
C GLY A 359 13.02 6.28 5.90
N ALA A 360 13.53 6.24 7.12
CA ALA A 360 12.75 6.48 8.32
C ALA A 360 13.61 7.19 9.37
N GLU A 361 13.00 8.15 10.06
CA GLU A 361 13.59 8.82 11.21
C GLU A 361 12.96 8.25 12.48
N ALA A 362 13.75 7.49 13.24
CA ALA A 362 13.35 6.88 14.50
C ALA A 362 14.19 7.46 15.64
N GLN A 363 13.53 7.79 16.74
CA GLN A 363 14.16 8.27 17.97
C GLN A 363 13.62 7.48 19.16
N GLN A 364 14.44 7.31 20.19
CA GLN A 364 13.99 6.71 21.45
C GLN A 364 13.62 7.83 22.43
N VAL A 365 12.35 7.89 22.82
CA VAL A 365 11.82 8.85 23.80
C VAL A 365 11.30 8.05 24.99
N GLU A 366 11.82 8.31 26.19
CA GLU A 366 11.43 7.61 27.41
C GLU A 366 11.52 6.07 27.31
N GLY A 367 12.52 5.57 26.57
CA GLY A 367 12.73 4.13 26.36
C GLY A 367 11.85 3.51 25.26
N GLN A 368 10.89 4.25 24.69
CA GLN A 368 10.04 3.81 23.59
C GLN A 368 10.54 4.37 22.26
N TRP A 369 10.52 3.54 21.21
CA TRP A 369 10.79 4.03 19.86
C TRP A 369 9.62 4.87 19.37
N GLN A 370 9.91 6.00 18.77
CA GLN A 370 8.98 6.86 18.06
C GLN A 370 9.53 7.13 16.67
N VAL A 371 8.69 7.06 15.67
CA VAL A 371 9.07 7.32 14.28
C VAL A 371 8.33 8.56 13.84
N THR A 372 9.08 9.62 13.56
CA THR A 372 8.50 10.92 13.21
C THR A 372 8.11 10.97 11.74
N LYS A 373 8.85 10.25 10.90
CA LYS A 373 8.73 10.35 9.46
C LYS A 373 9.25 9.11 8.74
N ALA A 374 8.52 8.68 7.71
CA ALA A 374 9.04 7.79 6.69
C ALA A 374 9.00 8.46 5.31
N LEU A 375 10.07 8.27 4.54
CA LEU A 375 10.33 8.95 3.27
C LEU A 375 10.44 7.94 2.14
N MET A 376 9.76 8.18 1.03
CA MET A 376 9.98 7.44 -0.21
C MET A 376 9.67 8.25 -1.46
N SER A 377 10.30 7.87 -2.55
CA SER A 377 10.02 8.41 -3.87
C SER A 377 9.14 7.47 -4.69
N ARG A 378 8.19 8.07 -5.42
CA ARG A 378 7.27 7.39 -6.33
C ARG A 378 7.12 8.21 -7.60
N SER A 379 6.28 7.73 -8.51
CA SER A 379 5.78 8.52 -9.63
C SER A 379 4.32 8.20 -9.86
N ALA A 380 3.60 9.12 -10.50
CA ALA A 380 2.21 8.94 -10.88
C ALA A 380 1.95 9.49 -12.28
N ARG A 381 0.94 8.96 -12.95
CA ARG A 381 0.41 9.53 -14.20
C ARG A 381 -1.03 9.12 -14.44
N VAL A 382 -1.78 9.98 -15.10
CA VAL A 382 -3.07 9.64 -15.69
C VAL A 382 -2.85 8.63 -16.83
N LEU A 383 -3.69 7.60 -16.84
CA LEU A 383 -3.78 6.62 -17.93
C LEU A 383 -5.00 6.88 -18.80
N MET A 384 -6.12 7.26 -18.17
CA MET A 384 -7.37 7.61 -18.83
C MET A 384 -8.17 8.56 -17.93
N GLU A 385 -8.84 9.54 -18.52
CA GLU A 385 -9.78 10.43 -17.84
C GLU A 385 -11.11 10.50 -18.59
N GLY A 386 -12.20 10.76 -17.87
CA GLY A 386 -13.53 10.87 -18.45
C GLY A 386 -14.59 10.30 -17.51
N TRP A 387 -15.33 9.29 -17.97
CA TRP A 387 -16.42 8.68 -17.21
C TRP A 387 -16.33 7.17 -17.24
N VAL A 388 -16.45 6.54 -16.06
CA VAL A 388 -16.80 5.12 -15.98
C VAL A 388 -18.31 4.96 -16.19
N ARG A 389 -18.73 3.75 -16.54
CA ARG A 389 -20.15 3.41 -16.69
C ARG A 389 -20.49 2.15 -15.89
N VAL A 390 -21.66 2.16 -15.27
CA VAL A 390 -22.25 1.03 -14.57
C VAL A 390 -23.77 1.01 -14.81
N PRO A 391 -24.46 -0.16 -14.76
CA PRO A 391 -25.92 -0.21 -14.78
C PRO A 391 -26.53 0.65 -13.65
N GLY A 392 -27.56 1.44 -13.95
CA GLY A 392 -28.14 2.37 -12.96
C GLY A 392 -28.78 1.70 -11.74
N ASP A 393 -29.09 0.41 -11.84
CA ASP A 393 -29.71 -0.45 -10.83
C ASP A 393 -28.70 -1.33 -10.08
N SER A 394 -27.40 -1.14 -10.28
CA SER A 394 -26.34 -2.01 -9.72
C SER A 394 -25.84 -1.66 -8.33
N PHE A 395 -26.32 -0.58 -7.71
CA PHE A 395 -25.85 -0.08 -6.42
C PHE A 395 -26.94 0.64 -5.66
#